data_AF-C5M0K5-F1
#
_entry.id   AF-C5M0K5-F1
#
_cell.length_a   1.000
_cell.length_b   1.000
_cell.length_c   1.000
_cell.angle_alpha   90.00
_cell.angle_beta   90.00
_cell.angle_gamma   90.00
#
_symmetry.space_group_name_H-M   'P 1'
#
loop_
_entity.id
_entity.type
_entity.pdbx_description
1 polymer ?
#
loop_
_entity_poly.entity_id
_entity_poly.type
_entity_poly.pdbx_seq_one_letter_code
_entity_poly.pdbx_strand_id
1 'polypeptide(L)' 'MHKYKLVAKKGEGTFSEVLKAQSLRTNRHYAIKCMKNTFQSIEQVNNLREIQALRRLGGHRHIIKLHE' A
#
# COMPACT_ATOMS: atom_id res chain seq x y z
N MET A 1 1.48 -8.44 -7.88
CA MET A 1 0.54 -9.08 -6.91
C MET A 1 0.82 -10.55 -6.62
N HIS A 2 1.62 -11.29 -7.40
CA HIS A 2 1.89 -12.72 -7.17
C HIS A 2 2.57 -13.08 -5.84
N LYS A 3 3.05 -12.10 -5.07
CA LYS A 3 3.67 -12.32 -3.75
C LYS A 3 2.65 -12.36 -2.60
N TYR A 4 1.39 -12.01 -2.87
CA TYR A 4 0.37 -11.83 -1.85
C TYR A 4 -0.92 -12.57 -2.22
N LYS A 5 -1.51 -13.26 -1.24
CA LYS A 5 -2.87 -13.79 -1.30
C LYS A 5 -3.84 -12.71 -0.81
N LEU A 6 -4.77 -12.28 -1.66
CA LEU A 6 -5.84 -11.38 -1.23
C LEU A 6 -6.80 -12.13 -0.30
N VAL A 7 -7.13 -11.53 0.85
CA VAL A 7 -7.95 -12.15 1.89
C VAL A 7 -9.35 -11.56 1.91
N ALA A 8 -9.46 -10.23 2.01
CA ALA A 8 -10.75 -9.55 2.07
C ALA A 8 -10.59 -8.04 1.79
N LYS A 9 -11.63 -7.40 1.26
CA LYS A 9 -11.73 -5.94 1.21
C LYS A 9 -11.96 -5.38 2.63
N LYS A 10 -11.25 -4.31 2.97
CA LYS A 10 -11.29 -3.65 4.29
C LYS A 10 -11.83 -2.24 4.24
N GLY A 11 -11.76 -1.59 3.10
CA GLY A 11 -12.34 -0.27 2.93
C GLY A 11 -12.44 0.13 1.47
N GLU A 12 -13.32 1.09 1.22
CA GLU A 12 -13.43 1.78 -0.05
C GLU A 12 -13.48 3.27 0.22
N GLY A 13 -12.71 4.02 -0.56
CA GLY A 13 -12.80 5.46 -0.64
C GLY A 13 -13.05 5.92 -2.07
N THR A 14 -13.18 7.23 -2.24
CA THR A 14 -13.43 7.86 -3.53
C THR A 14 -12.38 7.48 -4.57
N PHE A 15 -11.10 7.47 -4.18
CA PHE A 15 -9.97 7.32 -5.10
C PHE A 15 -9.22 5.98 -4.98
N SER A 16 -9.62 5.11 -4.05
CA SER A 16 -8.91 3.86 -3.78
C SER A 16 -9.76 2.84 -3.06
N GLU A 17 -9.36 1.58 -3.13
CA GLU A 17 -9.84 0.52 -2.25
C GLU A 17 -8.69 -0.06 -1.42
N VAL A 18 -9.00 -0.60 -0.25
CA VAL A 18 -8.02 -1.22 0.64
C VAL A 18 -8.34 -2.69 0.82
N LEU A 19 -7.36 -3.53 0.50
CA LEU A 19 -7.45 -4.98 0.60
C LEU A 19 -6.54 -5.49 1.72
N LYS A 20 -7.04 -6.37 2.58
CA LYS A 20 -6.21 -7.21 3.43
C LYS A 20 -5.59 -8.30 2.56
N ALA A 21 -4.28 -8.43 2.63
CA ALA A 21 -3.54 -9.47 1.93
C ALA A 21 -2.58 -10.18 2.88
N GLN A 22 -2.22 -11.42 2.55
CA GLN A 22 -1.22 -12.20 3.25
C GLN A 22 -0.02 -12.44 2.35
N SER A 23 1.19 -12.14 2.83
CA SER A 23 2.42 -12.45 2.10
C SER A 23 2.61 -13.97 2.01
N LEU A 24 2.78 -14.49 0.79
CA LEU A 24 2.99 -15.92 0.57
C LEU A 24 4.34 -16.42 1.13
N ARG A 25 5.31 -15.52 1.29
CA ARG A 25 6.65 -15.85 1.80
C ARG A 25 6.73 -15.84 3.32
N THR A 26 6.07 -14.86 3.96
CA THR A 26 6.24 -14.60 5.40
C THR A 26 5.00 -14.91 6.22
N ASN A 27 3.88 -15.25 5.57
CA ASN A 27 2.55 -15.40 6.17
C ASN A 27 2.05 -14.17 6.95
N ARG A 28 2.76 -13.02 6.90
CA ARG A 28 2.36 -11.77 7.53
C ARG A 28 1.23 -11.11 6.74
N HIS A 29 0.35 -10.43 7.46
CA HIS A 29 -0.75 -9.66 6.88
C HIS A 29 -0.32 -8.23 6.57
N TYR A 30 -0.83 -7.71 5.45
CA TYR A 30 -0.59 -6.36 4.97
C TYR A 30 -1.91 -5.73 4.50
N ALA A 31 -1.94 -4.40 4.48
CA ALA A 31 -2.95 -3.63 3.79
C ALA A 31 -2.40 -3.18 2.43
N ILE A 32 -3.12 -3.46 1.35
CA ILE A 32 -2.80 -3.01 0.00
C ILE A 32 -3.82 -1.95 -0.38
N LYS A 33 -3.38 -0.70 -0.55
CA LYS A 33 -4.21 0.40 -1.07
C LYS A 33 -4.08 0.39 -2.60
N CYS A 34 -5.14 -0.03 -3.28
CA CYS A 34 -5.24 -0.01 -4.74
C CYS A 34 -5.83 1.33 -5.17
N MET A 35 -5.06 2.12 -5.89
CA MET A 35 -5.53 3.40 -6.43
C MET A 35 -6.39 3.14 -7.67
N LYS A 36 -7.53 3.84 -7.77
CA LYS A 36 -8.43 3.75 -8.94
C LYS A 36 -7.84 4.42 -10.17
N ASN A 37 -7.02 5.46 -9.96
CA ASN A 37 -6.29 6.13 -11.03
C ASN A 37 -5.14 5.26 -11.54
N THR A 38 -4.94 5.28 -12.86
CA THR A 38 -3.76 4.69 -13.49
C THR A 38 -2.59 5.66 -13.42
N PHE A 39 -1.39 5.12 -13.19
CA PHE A 39 -0.14 5.86 -13.22
C PHE A 39 0.73 5.29 -14.33
N GLN A 40 1.35 6.16 -15.11
CA GLN A 40 2.17 5.78 -16.27
C GLN A 40 3.60 5.40 -15.87
N SER A 41 4.06 5.87 -14.70
CA SER A 41 5.39 5.54 -14.20
C SER A 41 5.43 5.42 -12.68
N ILE A 42 6.42 4.66 -12.19
CA ILE A 42 6.72 4.56 -10.75
C ILE A 42 7.14 5.94 -10.21
N GLU A 43 7.77 6.78 -11.03
CA GLU A 43 8.15 8.14 -10.65
C GLU A 43 6.92 9.00 -10.30
N GLN A 44 5.84 8.92 -11.08
CA GLN A 44 4.58 9.60 -10.75
C GLN A 44 4.04 9.17 -9.40
N VAL A 45 4.09 7.87 -9.10
CA VAL A 45 3.67 7.33 -7.79
C VAL A 45 4.59 7.82 -6.68
N ASN A 46 5.90 7.86 -6.91
CA ASN A 46 6.89 8.35 -5.95
C ASN A 46 6.74 9.84 -5.64
N ASN A 47 6.17 10.61 -6.58
CA ASN A 47 5.89 12.04 -6.42
C ASN A 47 4.58 12.34 -5.67
N LEU A 48 3.77 11.31 -5.34
CA LEU A 48 2.60 11.50 -4.51
C LEU A 48 2.99 11.90 -3.09
N ARG A 49 2.32 12.94 -2.56
CA ARG A 49 2.55 13.42 -1.18
C ARG A 49 2.39 12.32 -0.14
N GLU A 50 1.44 11.40 -0.33
CA GLU A 50 1.25 10.24 0.57
C GLU A 50 2.50 9.36 0.63
N ILE A 51 3.14 9.08 -0.51
CA ILE A 51 4.34 8.23 -0.59
C ILE A 51 5.55 8.98 -0.02
N GLN A 52 5.72 10.26 -0.37
CA GLN A 52 6.81 11.09 0.14
C GLN A 52 6.75 11.22 1.67
N ALA A 53 5.55 11.46 2.23
CA ALA A 53 5.35 11.57 3.67
C ALA A 53 5.73 10.27 4.38
N LEU A 54 5.24 9.12 3.90
CA LEU A 54 5.55 7.82 4.51
C LEU A 54 7.03 7.43 4.42
N ARG A 55 7.72 7.81 3.34
CA ARG A 55 9.17 7.60 3.22
C ARG A 55 9.94 8.48 4.18
N ARG A 56 9.58 9.76 4.29
CA ARG A 56 10.26 10.73 5.18
C ARG A 56 10.03 10.41 6.66
N LEU A 57 8.83 9.96 7.01
CA LEU A 57 8.43 9.62 8.38
C LEU A 57 8.70 8.15 8.74
N GLY A 58 9.33 7.39 7.83
CA GLY A 58 9.61 5.97 8.01
C GLY A 58 10.50 5.72 9.24
N GLY A 59 10.16 4.68 10.01
CA GLY A 59 10.94 4.26 11.18
C GLY A 59 10.32 4.63 12.53
N HIS A 60 9.31 5.50 12.55
CA HIS A 60 8.60 5.84 13.78
C HIS A 60 7.53 4.80 14.15
N ARG A 61 7.52 4.32 15.41
CA ARG A 61 6.60 3.28 15.90
C ARG A 61 5.10 3.62 15.73
N HIS A 62 4.76 4.90 15.83
CA HIS A 62 3.37 5.37 15.76
C HIS A 62 2.95 5.84 14.35
N ILE A 63 3.77 5.56 13.33
CA ILE A 63 3.46 5.87 11.94
C ILE A 63 3.48 4.57 11.15
N ILE A 64 2.50 4.39 10.28
CA ILE A 64 2.40 3.18 9.46
C ILE A 64 3.61 3.06 8.52
N LYS A 65 4.12 1.84 8.36
CA LYS A 65 5.27 1.57 7.49
C LYS A 65 4.80 1.29 6.06
N LEU A 66 5.39 1.98 5.09
CA LEU A 66 5.26 1.63 3.68
C LEU A 66 6.12 0.38 3.39
N HIS A 67 5.50 -0.64 2.79
CA HIS A 67 6.14 -1.88 2.39
C HIS A 67 6.07 -2.03 0.86
N GLU A 68 7.12 -2.61 0.27
CA GLU A 68 7.21 -2.91 -1.18
C GLU A 68 6.71 -4.33 -1.53
#